data_AF-A0A661NRF7-F1
#
_entry.id   AF-A0A661NRF7-F1
#
_cell.length_a   1.000
_cell.length_b   1.000
_cell.length_c   1.000
_cell.angle_alpha   90.00
_cell.angle_beta   90.00
_cell.angle_gamma   90.00
#
_symmetry.space_group_name_H-M   'P 1'
#
loop_
_entity.id
_entity.type
_entity.pdbx_description
1 polymer ?
#
loop_
_entity_poly.entity_id
_entity_poly.type
_entity_poly.pdbx_seq_one_letter_code
_entity_poly.pdbx_strand_id
1 'polypeptide(L)'
;MLLNRRWQVVSRLRPVRGLALFLLLAAPWYVAMLVKYGQKFFNEFFLHHNLQRAFTGVHGERGGFEYFVKQLGYGVFPWVALLPAAGGWAAWRLWRPQAAVVNPAVTARQPEPLAGFTLLWLGITFTTFTLMVTKFHHYVFPAVPPLAILVGLALGDDNRSGWRWLAPLGVLVLAMVANDIVSSPAPLSNLCTYAYERPLPVSEYPAMFYLGLSMVLGLALLAGGVYPRSRWPLRLLVGGGLLAAALLAWSYLPALGHTLSQQDLFDTHRRLARPGDRFYQYQMNWRGEVFYSRDTIVKLGSEAAVESTLKQPGRVFILSVADAFSAIDRAARRATGKHLHVLTGSNLRYTLASNQLDPGEPDLNPITRNLFSSDKPPTISHPLRAEFAEGVAFLGYDLEPSEPRVGDKFTLTLYWQCLRPVAKAWRVFVHVDGHGHEFYRINGDHDPVGGMFPTDRWLPGDIVRDRVVLSVPIEYRPGRFTLYLGMYSGTPRMRVLPGFPQDGNNRVRAGIINIR
;
A
#
# COMPACT_ATOMS: atom_id res chain seq x y z
N MET A 1 -29.74 -1.82 29.16
CA MET A 1 -31.11 -2.08 29.67
C MET A 1 -31.23 -3.46 30.27
N LEU A 2 -30.90 -4.51 29.50
CA LEU A 2 -30.91 -5.91 29.93
C LEU A 2 -30.04 -6.18 31.17
N LEU A 3 -28.78 -5.71 31.13
CA LEU A 3 -27.81 -5.89 32.22
C LEU A 3 -28.21 -5.20 33.54
N ASN A 4 -28.89 -4.04 33.46
CA ASN A 4 -29.24 -3.23 34.64
C ASN A 4 -30.74 -3.33 35.01
N ARG A 5 -31.50 -4.19 34.32
CA ARG A 5 -32.97 -4.37 34.45
C ARG A 5 -33.79 -3.06 34.40
N ARG A 6 -33.29 -2.03 33.67
CA ARG A 6 -33.93 -0.70 33.56
C ARG A 6 -34.83 -0.59 32.33
N TRP A 7 -35.97 -1.29 32.34
CA TRP A 7 -36.92 -1.32 31.21
C TRP A 7 -37.66 0.01 30.98
N GLN A 8 -37.79 0.84 32.03
CA GLN A 8 -38.37 2.18 31.94
C GLN A 8 -37.62 3.13 30.98
N VAL A 9 -36.40 2.80 30.55
CA VAL A 9 -35.67 3.58 29.55
C VAL A 9 -36.28 3.39 28.14
N VAL A 10 -36.91 2.24 27.86
CA VAL A 10 -37.53 1.96 26.54
C VAL A 10 -38.64 2.95 26.24
N SER A 11 -39.47 3.31 27.22
CA SER A 11 -40.53 4.31 27.03
C SER A 11 -39.96 5.71 26.79
N ARG A 12 -38.79 6.04 27.39
CA ARG A 12 -38.07 7.29 27.14
C ARG A 12 -37.49 7.39 25.73
N LEU A 13 -37.20 6.26 25.07
CA LEU A 13 -36.74 6.24 23.66
C LEU A 13 -37.85 6.58 22.66
N ARG A 14 -39.12 6.62 23.09
CA ARG A 14 -40.29 6.88 22.23
C ARG A 14 -40.27 6.01 20.95
N PRO A 15 -40.21 4.66 21.06
CA PRO A 15 -39.88 3.77 19.95
C PRO A 15 -40.81 3.92 18.75
N VAL A 16 -42.11 4.15 18.96
CA VAL A 16 -43.06 4.36 17.87
C VAL A 16 -42.76 5.64 17.09
N ARG A 17 -42.58 6.77 17.79
CA ARG A 17 -42.24 8.06 17.14
C ARG A 17 -40.86 8.01 16.50
N GLY A 18 -39.90 7.37 17.15
CA GLY A 18 -38.55 7.17 16.63
C GLY A 18 -38.54 6.31 15.37
N LEU A 19 -39.27 5.19 15.36
CA LEU A 19 -39.39 4.32 14.19
C LEU A 19 -40.13 5.02 13.03
N ALA A 20 -41.21 5.73 13.33
CA ALA A 20 -41.95 6.50 12.33
C ALA A 20 -41.05 7.57 11.69
N LEU A 21 -40.28 8.31 12.50
CA LEU A 21 -39.32 9.30 11.99
C LEU A 21 -38.19 8.64 11.19
N PHE A 22 -37.65 7.52 11.67
CA PHE A 22 -36.61 6.77 10.97
C PHE A 22 -37.09 6.28 9.60
N LEU A 23 -38.28 5.69 9.53
CA LEU A 23 -38.86 5.23 8.27
C LEU A 23 -39.18 6.40 7.35
N LEU A 24 -39.71 7.51 7.87
CA LEU A 24 -39.99 8.70 7.08
C LEU A 24 -38.72 9.26 6.41
N LEU A 25 -37.57 9.19 7.09
CA LEU A 25 -36.30 9.69 6.58
C LEU A 25 -35.59 8.67 5.67
N ALA A 26 -35.58 7.38 6.04
CA ALA A 26 -34.80 6.37 5.35
C ALA A 26 -35.57 5.72 4.19
N ALA A 27 -36.85 5.38 4.39
CA ALA A 27 -37.62 4.58 3.43
C ALA A 27 -37.76 5.21 2.04
N PRO A 28 -37.94 6.54 1.87
CA PRO A 28 -38.17 7.13 0.54
C PRO A 28 -37.08 6.75 -0.49
N TRP A 29 -35.81 6.73 -0.09
CA TRP A 29 -34.72 6.37 -0.98
C TRP A 29 -34.73 4.88 -1.34
N TYR A 30 -34.94 3.99 -0.36
CA TYR A 30 -35.03 2.55 -0.62
C TYR A 30 -36.23 2.19 -1.49
N VAL A 31 -37.38 2.82 -1.23
CA VAL A 31 -38.59 2.65 -2.05
C VAL A 31 -38.32 3.12 -3.47
N ALA A 32 -37.71 4.29 -3.67
CA ALA A 32 -37.36 4.77 -5.01
C ALA A 32 -36.40 3.82 -5.76
N MET A 33 -35.40 3.27 -5.07
CA MET A 33 -34.47 2.30 -5.65
C MET A 33 -35.15 0.97 -6.00
N LEU A 34 -36.05 0.48 -5.16
CA LEU A 34 -36.85 -0.72 -5.41
C LEU A 34 -37.84 -0.51 -6.57
N VAL A 35 -38.48 0.65 -6.66
CA VAL A 35 -39.35 0.99 -7.80
C VAL A 35 -38.55 1.06 -9.10
N LYS A 36 -37.36 1.68 -9.08
CA LYS A 36 -36.53 1.87 -10.28
C LYS A 36 -35.85 0.60 -10.77
N TYR A 37 -35.34 -0.25 -9.87
CA TYR A 37 -34.46 -1.37 -10.21
C TYR A 37 -35.00 -2.75 -9.77
N GLY A 38 -36.09 -2.78 -9.00
CA GLY A 38 -36.78 -4.00 -8.60
C GLY A 38 -35.87 -5.01 -7.90
N GLN A 39 -36.03 -6.27 -8.30
CA GLN A 39 -35.33 -7.41 -7.70
C GLN A 39 -33.81 -7.32 -7.84
N LYS A 40 -33.29 -6.67 -8.90
CA LYS A 40 -31.84 -6.53 -9.09
C LYS A 40 -31.21 -5.73 -7.95
N PHE A 41 -31.83 -4.61 -7.56
CA PHE A 41 -31.35 -3.84 -6.41
C PHE A 41 -31.49 -4.64 -5.12
N PHE A 42 -32.59 -5.36 -4.92
CA PHE A 42 -32.78 -6.17 -3.71
C PHE A 42 -31.68 -7.22 -3.54
N ASN A 43 -31.42 -7.99 -4.61
CA ASN A 43 -30.41 -9.04 -4.61
C ASN A 43 -29.01 -8.47 -4.39
N GLU A 44 -28.66 -7.37 -5.06
CA GLU A 44 -27.32 -6.79 -4.96
C GLU A 44 -27.10 -6.11 -3.59
N PHE A 45 -28.04 -5.26 -3.17
CA PHE A 45 -27.88 -4.46 -1.95
C PHE A 45 -28.12 -5.28 -0.68
N PHE A 46 -29.29 -5.90 -0.51
CA PHE A 46 -29.65 -6.58 0.73
C PHE A 46 -29.02 -7.96 0.84
N LEU A 47 -29.06 -8.76 -0.22
CA LEU A 47 -28.52 -10.13 -0.17
C LEU A 47 -27.00 -10.13 -0.33
N HIS A 48 -26.47 -9.63 -1.45
CA HIS A 48 -25.05 -9.75 -1.74
C HIS A 48 -24.21 -8.84 -0.82
N HIS A 49 -24.46 -7.53 -0.81
CA HIS A 49 -23.60 -6.59 -0.08
C HIS A 49 -23.77 -6.56 1.44
N ASN A 50 -24.93 -6.92 1.99
CA ASN A 50 -25.15 -6.94 3.43
C ASN A 50 -25.08 -8.36 4.03
N LEU A 51 -25.89 -9.30 3.55
CA LEU A 51 -25.92 -10.66 4.10
C LEU A 51 -24.71 -11.51 3.69
N GLN A 52 -24.49 -11.74 2.40
CA GLN A 52 -23.41 -12.61 1.93
C GLN A 52 -22.03 -12.09 2.33
N ARG A 53 -21.76 -10.78 2.18
CA ARG A 53 -20.47 -10.22 2.62
C ARG A 53 -20.21 -10.37 4.12
N ALA A 54 -21.25 -10.38 4.95
CA ALA A 54 -21.10 -10.61 6.39
C ALA A 54 -20.75 -12.06 6.71
N PHE A 55 -21.34 -13.04 6.01
CA PHE A 55 -21.29 -14.46 6.37
C PHE A 55 -20.42 -15.36 5.49
N THR A 56 -20.27 -15.09 4.19
CA THR A 56 -19.61 -16.01 3.25
C THR A 56 -18.27 -15.52 2.72
N GLY A 57 -17.90 -14.25 2.98
CA GLY A 57 -16.64 -13.65 2.55
C GLY A 57 -16.55 -13.45 1.03
N VAL A 58 -16.12 -12.28 0.59
CA VAL A 58 -15.90 -12.01 -0.85
C VAL A 58 -14.44 -11.59 -1.11
N HIS A 59 -13.70 -11.21 -0.07
CA HIS A 59 -12.29 -10.82 -0.12
C HIS A 59 -11.58 -11.52 1.04
N GLY A 60 -10.43 -12.15 0.78
CA GLY A 60 -9.76 -13.14 1.65
C GLY A 60 -9.60 -12.78 3.13
N GLU A 61 -9.38 -13.83 3.93
CA GLU A 61 -9.31 -13.80 5.39
C GLU A 61 -8.21 -12.85 5.90
N ARG A 62 -8.59 -11.66 6.38
CA ARG A 62 -7.66 -10.71 7.02
C ARG A 62 -7.74 -10.84 8.53
N GLY A 63 -7.12 -11.89 9.06
CA GLY A 63 -6.91 -12.12 10.50
C GLY A 63 -8.18 -12.16 11.35
N GLY A 64 -7.98 -12.39 12.65
CA GLY A 64 -9.06 -12.52 13.63
C GLY A 64 -9.11 -11.33 14.59
N PHE A 65 -9.06 -11.64 15.88
CA PHE A 65 -9.04 -10.66 16.95
C PHE A 65 -7.82 -9.72 16.87
N GLU A 66 -6.62 -10.24 16.61
CA GLU A 66 -5.40 -9.42 16.59
C GLU A 66 -5.41 -8.34 15.49
N TYR A 67 -6.11 -8.60 14.39
CA TYR A 67 -6.20 -7.66 13.28
C TYR A 67 -6.84 -6.34 13.72
N PHE A 68 -8.05 -6.40 14.29
CA PHE A 68 -8.75 -5.17 14.70
C PHE A 68 -8.18 -4.54 15.97
N VAL A 69 -7.49 -5.31 16.83
CA VAL A 69 -6.69 -4.72 17.92
C VAL A 69 -5.60 -3.81 17.34
N LYS A 70 -4.84 -4.28 16.34
CA LYS A 70 -3.82 -3.46 15.66
C LYS A 70 -4.44 -2.23 14.98
N GLN A 71 -5.52 -2.42 14.22
CA GLN A 71 -6.19 -1.30 13.54
C GLN A 71 -6.73 -0.25 14.49
N LEU A 72 -7.29 -0.65 15.64
CA LEU A 72 -7.69 0.29 16.69
C LEU A 72 -6.49 1.00 17.29
N GLY A 73 -5.38 0.30 17.54
CA GLY A 73 -4.13 0.89 18.00
C GLY A 73 -3.67 2.04 17.09
N TYR A 74 -3.70 1.83 15.78
CA TYR A 74 -3.37 2.87 14.79
C TYR A 74 -4.43 3.98 14.74
N GLY A 75 -5.72 3.62 14.76
CA GLY A 75 -6.84 4.58 14.67
C GLY A 75 -6.99 5.47 15.90
N VAL A 76 -6.48 5.07 17.07
CA VAL A 76 -6.45 5.88 18.30
C VAL A 76 -5.06 6.41 18.63
N PHE A 77 -4.04 6.20 17.80
CA PHE A 77 -2.73 6.78 18.04
C PHE A 77 -2.81 8.33 18.04
N PRO A 78 -2.11 9.03 18.96
CA PRO A 78 -1.25 8.51 20.02
C PRO A 78 -1.96 8.23 21.36
N TRP A 79 -3.29 8.44 21.44
CA TRP A 79 -4.11 8.18 22.64
C TRP A 79 -4.13 6.72 23.10
N VAL A 80 -3.62 5.81 22.28
CA VAL A 80 -3.44 4.41 22.65
C VAL A 80 -2.69 4.25 23.99
N ALA A 81 -1.78 5.18 24.29
CA ALA A 81 -1.05 5.25 25.56
C ALA A 81 -1.96 5.38 26.80
N LEU A 82 -3.14 5.98 26.63
CA LEU A 82 -4.11 6.21 27.71
C LEU A 82 -5.09 5.06 27.90
N LEU A 83 -5.15 4.09 26.98
CA LEU A 83 -6.13 3.01 27.06
C LEU A 83 -5.96 2.14 28.32
N PRO A 84 -4.76 1.77 28.78
CA PRO A 84 -4.62 1.04 30.04
C PRO A 84 -5.14 1.81 31.25
N ALA A 85 -4.83 3.12 31.32
CA ALA A 85 -5.30 3.99 32.40
C ALA A 85 -6.83 4.17 32.37
N ALA A 86 -7.40 4.37 31.17
CA ALA A 86 -8.85 4.52 30.98
C ALA A 86 -9.61 3.21 31.25
N GLY A 87 -9.06 2.07 30.83
CA GLY A 87 -9.61 0.75 31.12
C GLY A 87 -9.57 0.43 32.62
N GLY A 88 -8.45 0.70 33.29
CA GLY A 88 -8.34 0.54 34.74
C GLY A 88 -9.28 1.46 35.52
N TRP A 89 -9.43 2.71 35.07
CA TRP A 89 -10.44 3.64 35.61
C TRP A 89 -11.86 3.08 35.47
N ALA A 90 -12.20 2.56 34.29
CA ALA A 90 -13.52 1.99 34.03
C ALA A 90 -13.79 0.73 34.87
N ALA A 91 -12.81 -0.17 34.95
CA ALA A 91 -12.90 -1.38 35.76
C ALA A 91 -13.07 -1.05 37.25
N TRP A 92 -12.30 -0.09 37.77
CA TRP A 92 -12.41 0.36 39.16
C TRP A 92 -13.79 0.96 39.46
N ARG A 93 -14.34 1.77 38.55
CA ARG A 93 -15.70 2.33 38.68
C ARG A 93 -16.78 1.25 38.65
N LEU A 94 -16.63 0.24 37.80
CA LEU A 94 -17.60 -0.87 37.69
C LEU A 94 -17.54 -1.83 38.89
N TRP A 95 -16.37 -1.99 39.52
CA TRP A 95 -16.18 -2.92 40.64
C TRP A 95 -16.39 -2.29 42.02
N ARG A 96 -16.40 -0.96 42.15
CA ARG A 96 -16.67 -0.32 43.44
C ARG A 96 -18.15 -0.46 43.83
N PRO A 97 -18.46 -1.07 45.00
CA PRO A 97 -19.82 -1.08 45.52
C PRO A 97 -20.31 0.36 45.73
N GLN A 98 -21.55 0.63 45.34
CA GLN A 98 -22.22 1.89 45.65
C GLN A 98 -22.19 2.13 47.16
N ALA A 99 -21.37 3.07 47.63
CA ALA A 99 -21.61 3.66 48.93
C ALA A 99 -23.00 4.30 48.87
N ALA A 100 -23.88 3.91 49.79
CA ALA A 100 -25.28 4.36 49.83
C ALA A 100 -25.37 5.88 49.65
N VAL A 101 -25.94 6.30 48.53
CA VAL A 101 -26.07 7.71 48.15
C VAL A 101 -27.23 8.31 48.93
N VAL A 102 -26.92 9.19 49.88
CA VAL A 102 -27.88 9.83 50.80
C VAL A 102 -28.70 10.94 50.12
N ASN A 103 -28.40 11.35 48.87
CA ASN A 103 -29.11 12.47 48.24
C ASN A 103 -29.41 12.28 46.73
N PRO A 104 -30.67 12.07 46.33
CA PRO A 104 -31.05 11.84 44.93
C PRO A 104 -30.99 13.10 44.04
N ALA A 105 -31.10 14.32 44.60
CA ALA A 105 -31.08 15.56 43.80
C ALA A 105 -29.73 15.87 43.12
N VAL A 106 -28.62 15.29 43.60
CA VAL A 106 -27.27 15.49 43.07
C VAL A 106 -26.90 14.43 42.00
N THR A 107 -27.73 13.40 41.81
CA THR A 107 -27.41 12.21 40.99
C THR A 107 -27.54 12.40 39.46
N ALA A 108 -28.01 13.54 38.97
CA ALA A 108 -28.18 13.78 37.53
C ALA A 108 -26.85 13.86 36.73
N ARG A 109 -25.69 13.96 37.40
CA ARG A 109 -24.35 14.04 36.78
C ARG A 109 -23.44 12.86 37.13
N GLN A 110 -23.95 11.64 37.28
CA GLN A 110 -23.06 10.49 37.51
C GLN A 110 -22.52 9.91 36.18
N PRO A 111 -21.20 9.82 35.98
CA PRO A 111 -20.57 9.27 34.78
C PRO A 111 -20.69 7.73 34.63
N GLU A 112 -21.22 7.02 35.63
CA GLU A 112 -21.21 5.55 35.67
C GLU A 112 -22.16 4.86 34.66
N PRO A 113 -23.40 5.35 34.42
CA PRO A 113 -24.23 4.83 33.34
C PRO A 113 -23.60 5.05 31.95
N LEU A 114 -22.81 6.12 31.79
CA LEU A 114 -22.13 6.44 30.55
C LEU A 114 -20.91 5.54 30.32
N ALA A 115 -20.07 5.32 31.33
CA ALA A 115 -18.92 4.41 31.23
C ALA A 115 -19.35 2.98 30.87
N GLY A 116 -20.38 2.45 31.55
CA GLY A 116 -20.94 1.14 31.22
C GLY A 116 -21.56 1.07 29.82
N PHE A 117 -22.26 2.12 29.40
CA PHE A 117 -22.79 2.21 28.03
C PHE A 117 -21.68 2.22 26.97
N THR A 118 -20.63 3.01 27.20
CA THR A 118 -19.47 3.13 26.31
C THR A 118 -18.71 1.82 26.17
N LEU A 119 -18.53 1.07 27.26
CA LEU A 119 -17.91 -0.26 27.22
C LEU A 119 -18.77 -1.28 26.45
N LEU A 120 -20.09 -1.23 26.61
CA LEU A 120 -20.99 -2.08 25.83
C LEU A 120 -20.98 -1.72 24.35
N TRP A 121 -20.98 -0.43 24.02
CA TRP A 121 -20.85 0.03 22.64
C TRP A 121 -19.53 -0.49 22.04
N LEU A 122 -18.41 -0.28 22.72
CA LEU A 122 -17.10 -0.78 22.30
C LEU A 122 -17.12 -2.31 22.10
N GLY A 123 -17.60 -3.07 23.09
CA GLY A 123 -17.64 -4.53 23.03
C GLY A 123 -18.51 -5.05 21.90
N ILE A 124 -19.71 -4.50 21.71
CA ILE A 124 -20.64 -4.92 20.64
C ILE A 124 -20.06 -4.60 19.26
N THR A 125 -19.58 -3.37 19.05
CA THR A 125 -19.03 -2.97 17.74
C THR A 125 -17.79 -3.77 17.40
N PHE A 126 -16.83 -3.86 18.32
CA PHE A 126 -15.60 -4.62 18.12
C PHE A 126 -15.89 -6.10 17.83
N THR A 127 -16.74 -6.74 18.64
CA THR A 127 -17.10 -8.15 18.46
C THR A 127 -17.81 -8.38 17.13
N THR A 128 -18.79 -7.52 16.78
CA THR A 128 -19.54 -7.63 15.53
C THR A 128 -18.61 -7.63 14.33
N PHE A 129 -17.74 -6.63 14.20
CA PHE A 129 -16.82 -6.56 13.05
C PHE A 129 -15.76 -7.66 13.08
N THR A 130 -15.29 -8.06 14.26
CA THR A 130 -14.34 -9.18 14.41
C THR A 130 -14.94 -10.49 13.88
N LEU A 131 -16.24 -10.73 14.12
CA LEU A 131 -16.94 -11.92 13.66
C LEU A 131 -17.35 -11.87 12.17
N MET A 132 -17.38 -10.70 11.53
CA MET A 132 -17.68 -10.59 10.09
C MET A 132 -16.56 -11.19 9.23
N VAL A 133 -16.93 -11.89 8.16
CA VAL A 133 -15.94 -12.53 7.27
C VAL A 133 -15.18 -11.50 6.44
N THR A 134 -15.89 -10.60 5.75
CA THR A 134 -15.24 -9.52 4.98
C THR A 134 -14.72 -8.43 5.92
N LYS A 135 -13.41 -8.17 5.91
CA LYS A 135 -12.76 -7.17 6.78
C LYS A 135 -11.97 -6.12 6.00
N PHE A 136 -12.22 -4.84 6.29
CA PHE A 136 -11.37 -3.71 5.91
C PHE A 136 -10.88 -2.99 7.17
N HIS A 137 -9.72 -2.32 7.08
CA HIS A 137 -9.11 -1.67 8.27
C HIS A 137 -10.08 -0.70 8.97
N HIS A 138 -10.84 0.06 8.20
CA HIS A 138 -11.76 1.09 8.71
C HIS A 138 -13.08 0.52 9.29
N TYR A 139 -13.35 -0.79 9.19
CA TYR A 139 -14.60 -1.35 9.71
C TYR A 139 -14.72 -1.21 11.23
N VAL A 140 -13.59 -1.21 11.94
CA VAL A 140 -13.57 -1.03 13.40
C VAL A 140 -13.71 0.45 13.82
N PHE A 141 -13.77 1.39 12.88
CA PHE A 141 -13.90 2.82 13.18
C PHE A 141 -15.06 3.16 14.15
N PRO A 142 -16.24 2.52 14.10
CA PRO A 142 -17.32 2.77 15.07
C PRO A 142 -16.96 2.43 16.53
N ALA A 143 -15.87 1.71 16.79
CA ALA A 143 -15.34 1.46 18.13
C ALA A 143 -14.37 2.56 18.62
N VAL A 144 -13.93 3.49 17.75
CA VAL A 144 -13.07 4.63 18.13
C VAL A 144 -13.81 5.66 18.99
N PRO A 145 -15.05 6.11 18.66
CA PRO A 145 -15.77 7.05 19.51
C PRO A 145 -15.96 6.60 20.97
N PRO A 146 -16.38 5.36 21.28
CA PRO A 146 -16.48 4.95 22.67
C PRO A 146 -15.11 4.90 23.37
N LEU A 147 -14.03 4.53 22.70
CA LEU A 147 -12.68 4.62 23.28
C LEU A 147 -12.31 6.07 23.62
N ALA A 148 -12.56 7.02 22.73
CA ALA A 148 -12.30 8.43 22.97
C ALA A 148 -13.11 8.99 24.14
N ILE A 149 -14.40 8.62 24.25
CA ILE A 149 -15.26 8.99 25.39
C ILE A 149 -14.68 8.42 26.68
N LEU A 150 -14.25 7.15 26.68
CA LEU A 150 -13.69 6.50 27.87
C LEU A 150 -12.41 7.20 28.35
N VAL A 151 -11.52 7.53 27.41
CA VAL A 151 -10.31 8.32 27.67
C VAL A 151 -10.66 9.69 28.23
N GLY A 152 -11.63 10.38 27.63
CA GLY A 152 -12.10 11.69 28.10
C GLY A 152 -12.66 11.65 29.53
N LEU A 153 -13.45 10.62 29.87
CA LEU A 153 -13.97 10.42 31.22
C LEU A 153 -12.86 10.15 32.23
N ALA A 154 -11.87 9.32 31.88
CA ALA A 154 -10.72 9.03 32.74
C ALA A 154 -9.82 10.26 32.94
N LEU A 155 -9.64 11.09 31.91
CA LEU A 155 -8.90 12.35 31.98
C LEU A 155 -9.61 13.42 32.83
N GLY A 156 -10.94 13.41 32.84
CA GLY A 156 -11.77 14.35 33.59
C GLY A 156 -11.93 14.02 35.08
N ASP A 157 -11.49 12.85 35.53
CA ASP A 157 -11.55 12.46 36.95
C ASP A 157 -10.41 13.13 37.74
N ASP A 158 -10.73 13.71 38.90
CA ASP A 158 -9.73 14.34 39.76
C ASP A 158 -8.85 13.29 40.47
N ASN A 159 -9.34 12.06 40.66
CA ASN A 159 -8.57 10.99 41.28
C ASN A 159 -7.82 10.13 40.25
N ARG A 160 -6.62 10.60 39.88
CA ARG A 160 -5.71 9.90 38.94
C ARG A 160 -4.60 9.11 39.66
N SER A 161 -4.73 8.87 40.96
CA SER A 161 -3.67 8.22 41.77
C SER A 161 -3.25 6.82 41.26
N GLY A 162 -4.18 6.07 40.67
CA GLY A 162 -3.93 4.75 40.09
C GLY A 162 -3.12 4.77 38.78
N TRP A 163 -2.97 5.95 38.14
CA TRP A 163 -2.23 6.07 36.89
C TRP A 163 -0.75 5.74 37.05
N ARG A 164 -0.17 5.89 38.25
CA ARG A 164 1.23 5.51 38.53
C ARG A 164 1.54 4.04 38.20
N TRP A 165 0.54 3.16 38.34
CA TRP A 165 0.68 1.73 38.10
C TRP A 165 0.36 1.34 36.65
N LEU A 166 -0.50 2.12 35.99
CA LEU A 166 -0.95 1.84 34.62
C LEU A 166 -0.18 2.62 33.55
N ALA A 167 0.51 3.70 33.92
CA ALA A 167 1.33 4.51 33.03
C ALA A 167 2.46 3.70 32.37
N PRO A 168 3.22 2.82 33.06
CA PRO A 168 4.22 1.99 32.41
C PRO A 168 3.63 1.07 31.34
N LEU A 169 2.46 0.48 31.60
CA LEU A 169 1.75 -0.34 30.62
C LEU A 169 1.28 0.51 29.42
N GLY A 170 0.82 1.74 29.68
CA GLY A 170 0.49 2.69 28.62
C GLY A 170 1.68 3.07 27.75
N VAL A 171 2.86 3.27 28.35
CA VAL A 171 4.11 3.49 27.61
C VAL A 171 4.48 2.28 26.76
N LEU A 172 4.35 1.06 27.29
CA LEU A 172 4.61 -0.16 26.53
C LEU A 172 3.69 -0.27 25.30
N VAL A 173 2.38 -0.05 25.50
CA VAL A 173 1.40 -0.09 24.40
C VAL A 173 1.69 1.01 23.37
N LEU A 174 2.02 2.22 23.82
CA LEU A 174 2.44 3.30 22.93
C LEU A 174 3.70 2.92 22.15
N ALA A 175 4.70 2.34 22.80
CA ALA A 175 5.95 1.94 22.16
C ALA A 175 5.73 0.85 21.09
N MET A 176 4.85 -0.12 21.33
CA MET A 176 4.50 -1.14 20.34
C MET A 176 3.84 -0.53 19.10
N VAL A 177 2.85 0.34 19.30
CA VAL A 177 2.16 1.02 18.18
C VAL A 177 3.09 1.99 17.46
N ALA A 178 3.91 2.73 18.21
CA ALA A 178 4.89 3.66 17.67
C ALA A 178 5.97 2.91 16.88
N ASN A 179 6.40 1.72 17.31
CA ASN A 179 7.34 0.90 16.55
C ASN A 179 6.79 0.57 15.16
N ASP A 180 5.53 0.13 15.07
CA ASP A 180 4.90 -0.17 13.78
C ASP A 180 4.78 1.08 12.89
N ILE A 181 4.36 2.19 13.46
CA ILE A 181 4.22 3.49 12.79
C ILE A 181 5.59 3.99 12.30
N VAL A 182 6.61 4.03 13.15
CA VAL A 182 7.96 4.51 12.78
C VAL A 182 8.60 3.60 11.73
N SER A 183 8.37 2.29 11.81
CA SER A 183 8.99 1.31 10.90
C SER A 183 8.35 1.28 9.51
N SER A 184 7.12 1.78 9.35
CA SER A 184 6.41 1.72 8.07
C SER A 184 5.37 2.83 7.91
N PRO A 185 5.24 3.45 6.72
CA PRO A 185 4.13 4.36 6.43
C PRO A 185 2.76 3.68 6.35
N ALA A 186 2.73 2.35 6.22
CA ALA A 186 1.51 1.58 5.95
C ALA A 186 0.42 1.72 7.04
N PRO A 187 0.71 1.64 8.35
CA PRO A 187 -0.32 1.70 9.39
C PRO A 187 -1.17 2.96 9.33
N LEU A 188 -0.57 4.13 9.11
CA LEU A 188 -1.30 5.40 9.02
C LEU A 188 -1.93 5.61 7.64
N SER A 189 -1.20 5.29 6.56
CA SER A 189 -1.73 5.44 5.19
C SER A 189 -2.97 4.57 4.95
N ASN A 190 -2.94 3.34 5.45
CA ASN A 190 -3.97 2.34 5.23
C ASN A 190 -5.27 2.61 6.00
N LEU A 191 -5.28 3.56 6.94
CA LEU A 191 -6.51 4.06 7.54
C LEU A 191 -7.40 4.79 6.51
N CYS A 192 -6.79 5.37 5.47
CA CYS A 192 -7.46 6.23 4.49
C CYS A 192 -7.57 5.60 3.09
N THR A 193 -7.09 4.37 2.90
CA THR A 193 -7.19 3.64 1.62
C THR A 193 -7.72 2.23 1.85
N TYR A 194 -8.08 1.54 0.76
CA TYR A 194 -8.39 0.10 0.76
C TYR A 194 -7.43 -0.68 -0.15
N ALA A 195 -6.47 0.00 -0.76
CA ALA A 195 -5.50 -0.55 -1.70
C ALA A 195 -4.13 -0.69 -1.02
N TYR A 196 -4.00 -1.72 -0.19
CA TYR A 196 -2.89 -1.90 0.76
C TYR A 196 -1.59 -2.37 0.13
N GLU A 197 -1.66 -2.91 -1.09
CA GLU A 197 -0.50 -3.34 -1.88
C GLU A 197 0.15 -2.17 -2.62
N ARG A 198 -0.44 -0.96 -2.55
CA ARG A 198 0.12 0.18 -3.25
C ARG A 198 1.46 0.59 -2.62
N PRO A 199 2.47 0.88 -3.45
CA PRO A 199 3.71 1.44 -2.96
C PRO A 199 3.44 2.82 -2.33
N LEU A 200 4.09 3.09 -1.20
CA LEU A 200 3.93 4.33 -0.44
C LEU A 200 5.24 5.15 -0.51
N PRO A 201 5.16 6.49 -0.61
CA PRO A 201 6.33 7.34 -0.66
C PRO A 201 6.99 7.43 0.72
N VAL A 202 8.01 6.60 0.96
CA VAL A 202 8.72 6.54 2.25
C VAL A 202 9.42 7.87 2.58
N SER A 203 9.86 8.63 1.57
CA SER A 203 10.51 9.93 1.73
C SER A 203 9.60 11.00 2.33
N GLU A 204 8.29 10.92 2.07
CA GLU A 204 7.30 11.88 2.59
C GLU A 204 6.84 11.55 4.02
N TYR A 205 7.27 10.39 4.55
CA TYR A 205 6.78 9.88 5.81
C TYR A 205 7.58 10.42 7.01
N PRO A 206 6.96 11.16 7.96
CA PRO A 206 7.67 11.82 9.04
C PRO A 206 7.95 10.85 10.21
N ALA A 207 8.64 9.73 9.95
CA ALA A 207 8.92 8.68 10.94
C ALA A 207 9.61 9.21 12.21
N MET A 208 10.65 10.05 12.04
CA MET A 208 11.40 10.63 13.16
C MET A 208 10.55 11.55 14.04
N PHE A 209 9.57 12.24 13.45
CA PHE A 209 8.61 13.03 14.21
C PHE A 209 7.73 12.13 15.09
N TYR A 210 7.18 11.04 14.54
CA TYR A 210 6.35 10.12 15.32
C TYR A 210 7.13 9.42 16.43
N LEU A 211 8.42 9.11 16.20
CA LEU A 211 9.31 8.61 17.24
C LEU A 211 9.48 9.62 18.38
N GLY A 212 9.88 10.85 18.05
CA GLY A 212 10.08 11.92 19.04
C GLY A 212 8.80 12.25 19.81
N LEU A 213 7.66 12.34 19.10
CA LEU A 213 6.36 12.55 19.73
C LEU A 213 6.02 11.42 20.71
N SER A 214 6.22 10.17 20.32
CA SER A 214 5.92 9.01 21.18
C SER A 214 6.80 9.00 22.43
N MET A 215 8.07 9.39 22.32
CA MET A 215 8.95 9.54 23.48
C MET A 215 8.46 10.64 24.44
N VAL A 216 8.12 11.82 23.91
CA VAL A 216 7.60 12.94 24.72
C VAL A 216 6.29 12.57 25.41
N LEU A 217 5.37 11.91 24.68
CA LEU A 217 4.09 11.47 25.23
C LEU A 217 4.24 10.35 26.26
N GLY A 218 5.19 9.44 26.06
CA GLY A 218 5.53 8.40 27.04
C GLY A 218 6.06 9.01 28.34
N LEU A 219 6.98 9.97 28.26
CA LEU A 219 7.49 10.71 29.42
C LEU A 219 6.38 11.51 30.12
N ALA A 220 5.52 12.19 29.35
CA ALA A 220 4.37 12.90 29.90
C ALA A 220 3.41 11.94 30.63
N LEU A 221 3.17 10.74 30.11
CA LEU A 221 2.33 9.75 30.77
C LEU A 221 2.91 9.29 32.11
N LEU A 222 4.21 8.99 32.15
CA LEU A 222 4.91 8.62 33.40
C LEU A 222 4.86 9.77 34.42
N ALA A 223 5.14 10.99 33.98
CA ALA A 223 5.04 12.18 34.82
C ALA A 223 3.61 12.41 35.34
N GLY A 224 2.58 12.12 34.53
CA GLY A 224 1.18 12.13 34.95
C GLY A 224 0.86 11.11 36.05
N GLY A 225 1.52 9.95 36.02
CA GLY A 225 1.43 8.94 37.08
C GLY A 225 2.09 9.37 38.38
N VAL A 226 3.27 10.02 38.31
CA VAL A 226 4.03 10.50 39.48
C VAL A 226 3.38 11.76 40.09
N TYR A 227 2.88 12.67 39.24
CA TYR A 227 2.28 13.95 39.64
C TYR A 227 0.77 14.00 39.31
N PRO A 228 -0.07 13.16 39.95
CA PRO A 228 -1.48 13.00 39.56
C PRO A 228 -2.34 14.25 39.76
N ARG A 229 -1.90 15.22 40.56
CA ARG A 229 -2.58 16.52 40.73
C ARG A 229 -2.21 17.52 39.64
N SER A 230 -1.08 17.32 38.96
CA SER A 230 -0.65 18.20 37.88
C SER A 230 -1.52 18.02 36.63
N ARG A 231 -1.69 19.10 35.88
CA ARG A 231 -2.41 19.11 34.59
C ARG A 231 -1.49 19.32 33.40
N TRP A 232 -0.22 19.73 33.58
CA TRP A 232 0.70 19.88 32.45
C TRP A 232 0.94 18.58 31.66
N PRO A 233 1.06 17.37 32.28
CA PRO A 233 1.28 16.16 31.51
C PRO A 233 0.07 15.82 30.64
N LEU A 234 -1.14 16.09 31.15
CA LEU A 234 -2.37 15.96 30.37
C LEU A 234 -2.41 16.94 29.20
N ARG A 235 -1.99 18.19 29.40
CA ARG A 235 -1.92 19.18 28.31
C ARG A 235 -0.94 18.74 27.22
N LEU A 236 0.19 18.13 27.58
CA LEU A 236 1.12 17.56 26.60
C LEU A 236 0.53 16.37 25.86
N LEU A 237 -0.16 15.47 26.57
CA LEU A 237 -0.89 14.37 25.94
C LEU A 237 -1.91 14.94 24.93
N VAL A 238 -2.81 15.81 25.39
CA VAL A 238 -3.86 16.46 24.58
C VAL A 238 -3.26 17.22 23.38
N GLY A 239 -2.25 18.05 23.62
CA GLY A 239 -1.58 18.84 22.59
C GLY A 239 -0.83 17.98 21.58
N GLY A 240 -0.13 16.94 22.05
CA GLY A 240 0.63 16.03 21.19
C GLY A 240 -0.27 15.21 20.27
N GLY A 241 -1.43 14.75 20.74
CA GLY A 241 -2.38 14.06 19.84
C GLY A 241 -3.11 15.00 18.87
N LEU A 242 -3.39 16.25 19.26
CA LEU A 242 -3.86 17.26 18.29
C LEU A 242 -2.80 17.56 17.23
N LEU A 243 -1.53 17.65 17.63
CA LEU A 243 -0.41 17.84 16.71
C LEU A 243 -0.23 16.64 15.77
N ALA A 244 -0.33 15.40 16.28
CA ALA A 244 -0.29 14.19 15.45
C ALA A 244 -1.42 14.17 14.41
N ALA A 245 -2.65 14.49 14.83
CA ALA A 245 -3.80 14.56 13.95
C ALA A 245 -3.63 15.67 12.90
N ALA A 246 -3.07 16.82 13.32
CA ALA A 246 -2.84 17.94 12.42
C ALA A 246 -1.79 17.61 11.35
N LEU A 247 -0.67 16.98 11.73
CA LEU A 247 0.35 16.55 10.79
C LEU A 247 -0.17 15.46 9.85
N LEU A 248 -0.98 14.53 10.35
CA LEU A 248 -1.62 13.52 9.51
C LEU A 248 -2.56 14.19 8.48
N ALA A 249 -3.46 15.07 8.93
CA ALA A 249 -4.50 15.66 8.10
C ALA A 249 -4.00 16.76 7.13
N TRP A 250 -3.07 17.61 7.57
CA TRP A 250 -2.62 18.78 6.80
C TRP A 250 -1.23 18.65 6.18
N SER A 251 -0.43 17.64 6.56
CA SER A 251 0.89 17.41 5.96
C SER A 251 0.96 16.07 5.22
N TYR A 252 0.78 14.96 5.93
CA TYR A 252 1.05 13.64 5.38
C TYR A 252 -0.02 13.16 4.38
N LEU A 253 -1.31 13.30 4.69
CA LEU A 253 -2.38 12.92 3.77
C LEU A 253 -2.37 13.75 2.47
N PRO A 254 -2.15 15.08 2.49
CA PRO A 254 -1.92 15.85 1.28
C PRO A 254 -0.70 15.38 0.48
N ALA A 255 0.43 15.10 1.14
CA ALA A 255 1.62 14.56 0.47
C ALA A 255 1.35 13.21 -0.21
N LEU A 256 0.59 12.32 0.45
CA LEU A 256 0.12 11.07 -0.14
C LEU A 256 -0.81 11.31 -1.34
N GLY A 257 -1.54 12.42 -1.39
CA GLY A 257 -2.42 12.77 -2.50
C GLY A 257 -1.70 12.84 -3.85
N HIS A 258 -0.46 13.32 -3.87
CA HIS A 258 0.39 13.38 -5.06
C HIS A 258 0.70 11.98 -5.64
N THR A 259 0.77 10.97 -4.77
CA THR A 259 1.09 9.57 -5.13
C THR A 259 -0.14 8.67 -5.22
N LEU A 260 -1.22 8.93 -4.49
CA LEU A 260 -2.40 8.06 -4.49
C LEU A 260 -3.48 8.52 -5.47
N SER A 261 -3.48 9.81 -5.84
CA SER A 261 -4.42 10.39 -6.79
C SER A 261 -3.76 10.60 -8.16
N GLN A 262 -4.58 10.96 -9.15
CA GLN A 262 -4.10 11.30 -10.50
C GLN A 262 -3.95 12.81 -10.70
N GLN A 263 -4.09 13.61 -9.64
CA GLN A 263 -4.15 15.07 -9.73
C GLN A 263 -2.95 15.65 -10.48
N ASP A 264 -1.73 15.30 -10.08
CA ASP A 264 -0.49 15.82 -10.66
C ASP A 264 -0.33 15.52 -12.15
N LEU A 265 -0.87 14.38 -12.59
CA LEU A 265 -0.85 13.96 -14.00
C LEU A 265 -1.79 14.86 -14.81
N PHE A 266 -2.98 15.14 -14.28
CA PHE A 266 -3.94 16.04 -14.90
C PHE A 266 -3.50 17.51 -14.82
N ASP A 267 -2.83 17.93 -13.75
CA ASP A 267 -2.20 19.26 -13.64
C ASP A 267 -1.08 19.41 -14.68
N THR A 268 -0.26 18.38 -14.84
CA THR A 268 0.80 18.35 -15.87
C THR A 268 0.21 18.39 -17.28
N HIS A 269 -0.80 17.57 -17.57
CA HIS A 269 -1.50 17.62 -18.85
C HIS A 269 -2.09 19.02 -19.10
N ARG A 270 -2.81 19.62 -18.14
CA ARG A 270 -3.38 20.96 -18.28
C ARG A 270 -2.35 22.05 -18.54
N ARG A 271 -1.15 21.91 -17.97
CA ARG A 271 -0.05 22.86 -18.16
C ARG A 271 0.63 22.74 -19.53
N LEU A 272 0.69 21.52 -20.08
CA LEU A 272 1.41 21.22 -21.32
C LEU A 272 0.51 21.20 -22.56
N ALA A 273 -0.75 20.80 -22.42
CA ALA A 273 -1.66 20.61 -23.53
C ALA A 273 -2.03 21.92 -24.24
N ARG A 274 -2.06 21.86 -25.57
CA ARG A 274 -2.45 22.95 -26.47
C ARG A 274 -3.79 22.61 -27.16
N PRO A 275 -4.49 23.61 -27.74
CA PRO A 275 -5.66 23.34 -28.57
C PRO A 275 -5.33 22.37 -29.70
N GLY A 276 -6.12 21.29 -29.80
CA GLY A 276 -5.93 20.22 -30.80
C GLY A 276 -5.19 18.99 -30.28
N ASP A 277 -4.55 19.07 -29.11
CA ASP A 277 -3.95 17.90 -28.48
C ASP A 277 -5.02 16.91 -28.02
N ARG A 278 -4.74 15.62 -28.18
CA ARG A 278 -5.69 14.55 -27.87
C ARG A 278 -5.26 13.82 -26.60
N PHE A 279 -6.23 13.52 -25.73
CA PHE A 279 -5.95 12.91 -24.43
C PHE A 279 -6.72 11.61 -24.22
N TYR A 280 -5.99 10.55 -23.88
CA TYR A 280 -6.52 9.21 -23.75
C TYR A 280 -6.08 8.56 -22.43
N GLN A 281 -6.87 7.59 -21.98
CA GLN A 281 -6.51 6.67 -20.89
C GLN A 281 -6.31 5.25 -21.45
N TYR A 282 -5.36 4.50 -20.90
CA TYR A 282 -5.11 3.11 -21.25
C TYR A 282 -5.17 2.20 -20.02
N GLN A 283 -6.04 1.17 -20.09
CA GLN A 283 -6.24 0.17 -19.04
C GLN A 283 -6.45 0.74 -17.63
N MET A 284 -7.10 1.90 -17.55
CA MET A 284 -7.55 2.47 -16.28
C MET A 284 -8.99 2.04 -16.00
N ASN A 285 -9.25 1.65 -14.75
CA ASN A 285 -10.53 1.14 -14.27
C ASN A 285 -10.94 1.86 -12.97
N TRP A 286 -10.46 3.07 -12.75
CA TRP A 286 -10.63 3.81 -11.49
C TRP A 286 -11.55 5.01 -11.66
N ARG A 287 -11.92 5.64 -10.54
CA ARG A 287 -12.82 6.80 -10.57
C ARG A 287 -12.07 8.12 -10.74
N GLY A 288 -10.74 8.12 -10.62
CA GLY A 288 -9.93 9.32 -10.62
C GLY A 288 -9.92 10.01 -11.98
N GLU A 289 -9.76 9.23 -13.04
CA GLU A 289 -9.61 9.73 -14.40
C GLU A 289 -10.92 10.35 -14.90
N VAL A 290 -12.05 9.74 -14.54
CA VAL A 290 -13.40 10.26 -14.80
C VAL A 290 -13.61 11.56 -14.02
N PHE A 291 -13.22 11.59 -12.74
CA PHE A 291 -13.35 12.78 -11.90
C PHE A 291 -12.51 13.97 -12.43
N TYR A 292 -11.21 13.78 -12.66
CA TYR A 292 -10.32 14.86 -13.08
C TYR A 292 -10.51 15.27 -14.55
N SER A 293 -10.96 14.37 -15.41
CA SER A 293 -11.35 14.72 -16.79
C SER A 293 -12.77 15.28 -16.90
N ARG A 294 -13.58 15.22 -15.85
CA ARG A 294 -15.03 15.49 -15.91
C ARG A 294 -15.73 14.62 -16.97
N ASP A 295 -15.37 13.34 -17.01
CA ASP A 295 -15.91 12.32 -17.91
C ASP A 295 -15.67 12.59 -19.42
N THR A 296 -14.59 13.28 -19.75
CA THR A 296 -14.24 13.62 -21.16
C THR A 296 -13.11 12.77 -21.73
N ILE A 297 -12.36 12.05 -20.89
CA ILE A 297 -11.18 11.29 -21.33
C ILE A 297 -11.56 10.01 -22.08
N VAL A 298 -11.01 9.82 -23.28
CA VAL A 298 -11.34 8.69 -24.13
C VAL A 298 -10.55 7.45 -23.71
N LYS A 299 -11.24 6.30 -23.59
CA LYS A 299 -10.64 5.03 -23.19
C LYS A 299 -10.10 4.23 -24.37
N LEU A 300 -8.82 3.87 -24.31
CA LEU A 300 -8.16 2.93 -25.20
C LEU A 300 -8.14 1.55 -24.54
N GLY A 301 -8.80 0.58 -25.18
CA GLY A 301 -8.97 -0.78 -24.64
C GLY A 301 -7.87 -1.78 -25.03
N SER A 302 -7.02 -1.45 -26.02
CA SER A 302 -6.04 -2.38 -26.58
C SER A 302 -4.85 -1.66 -27.21
N GLU A 303 -3.74 -2.37 -27.38
CA GLU A 303 -2.57 -1.85 -28.12
C GLU A 303 -2.93 -1.46 -29.56
N ALA A 304 -3.82 -2.20 -30.22
CA ALA A 304 -4.29 -1.86 -31.56
C ALA A 304 -4.97 -0.48 -31.61
N ALA A 305 -5.74 -0.12 -30.56
CA ALA A 305 -6.36 1.20 -30.45
C ALA A 305 -5.31 2.30 -30.20
N VAL A 306 -4.24 1.99 -29.47
CA VAL A 306 -3.09 2.89 -29.31
C VAL A 306 -2.39 3.10 -30.65
N GLU A 307 -2.09 2.01 -31.38
CA GLU A 307 -1.47 2.07 -32.70
C GLU A 307 -2.29 2.91 -33.69
N SER A 308 -3.61 2.69 -33.77
CA SER A 308 -4.48 3.47 -34.66
C SER A 308 -4.51 4.96 -34.29
N THR A 309 -4.46 5.26 -32.99
CA THR A 309 -4.45 6.65 -32.48
C THR A 309 -3.16 7.37 -32.83
N LEU A 310 -2.02 6.68 -32.69
CA LEU A 310 -0.68 7.24 -32.91
C LEU A 310 -0.31 7.36 -34.39
N LYS A 311 -0.97 6.62 -35.28
CA LYS A 311 -0.85 6.80 -36.74
C LYS A 311 -1.50 8.09 -37.24
N GLN A 312 -2.47 8.63 -36.50
CA GLN A 312 -3.10 9.91 -36.83
C GLN A 312 -2.16 11.06 -36.45
N PRO A 313 -2.11 12.14 -37.26
CA PRO A 313 -1.26 13.28 -36.97
C PRO A 313 -1.66 14.00 -35.67
N GLY A 314 -0.74 14.81 -35.16
CA GLY A 314 -0.93 15.60 -33.95
C GLY A 314 -0.38 14.95 -32.68
N ARG A 315 -0.31 15.77 -31.63
CA ARG A 315 0.20 15.37 -30.32
C ARG A 315 -0.88 14.60 -29.55
N VAL A 316 -0.44 13.52 -28.93
CA VAL A 316 -1.30 12.59 -28.18
C VAL A 316 -0.69 12.39 -26.81
N PHE A 317 -1.51 12.61 -25.78
CA PHE A 317 -1.23 12.26 -24.41
C PHE A 317 -1.93 10.94 -24.06
N ILE A 318 -1.20 10.04 -23.42
CA ILE A 318 -1.74 8.77 -22.93
C ILE A 318 -1.42 8.67 -21.44
N LEU A 319 -2.49 8.59 -20.65
CA LEU A 319 -2.42 8.27 -19.22
C LEU A 319 -2.58 6.75 -19.04
N SER A 320 -1.66 6.12 -18.32
CA SER A 320 -1.74 4.68 -18.02
C SER A 320 -1.31 4.37 -16.59
N VAL A 321 -1.57 3.13 -16.15
CA VAL A 321 -0.80 2.55 -15.03
C VAL A 321 0.63 2.27 -15.48
N ALA A 322 1.59 2.37 -14.56
CA ALA A 322 3.02 2.21 -14.84
C ALA A 322 3.35 0.84 -15.42
N ASP A 323 2.75 -0.23 -14.87
CA ASP A 323 2.97 -1.61 -15.35
C ASP A 323 2.49 -1.81 -16.80
N ALA A 324 1.51 -1.02 -17.25
CA ALA A 324 0.99 -1.06 -18.61
C ALA A 324 1.77 -0.15 -19.58
N PHE A 325 2.73 0.64 -19.09
CA PHE A 325 3.49 1.58 -19.91
C PHE A 325 4.25 0.87 -21.05
N SER A 326 4.87 -0.27 -20.75
CA SER A 326 5.60 -1.07 -21.76
C SER A 326 4.71 -1.56 -22.91
N ALA A 327 3.42 -1.80 -22.66
CA ALA A 327 2.47 -2.16 -23.70
C ALA A 327 2.17 -0.98 -24.64
N ILE A 328 1.94 0.21 -24.10
CA ILE A 328 1.67 1.40 -24.92
C ILE A 328 2.92 1.90 -25.64
N ASP A 329 4.09 1.78 -25.04
CA ASP A 329 5.37 2.12 -25.69
C ASP A 329 5.66 1.15 -26.84
N ARG A 330 5.43 -0.16 -26.66
CA ARG A 330 5.53 -1.15 -27.75
C ARG A 330 4.58 -0.83 -28.90
N ALA A 331 3.31 -0.49 -28.60
CA ALA A 331 2.35 -0.07 -29.59
C ALA A 331 2.83 1.18 -30.36
N ALA A 332 3.39 2.17 -29.67
CA ALA A 332 3.95 3.36 -30.30
C ALA A 332 5.12 3.03 -31.24
N ARG A 333 6.03 2.14 -30.82
CA ARG A 333 7.16 1.69 -31.62
C ARG A 333 6.71 0.95 -32.88
N ARG A 334 5.68 0.11 -32.79
CA ARG A 334 5.08 -0.57 -33.96
C ARG A 334 4.38 0.41 -34.91
N ALA A 335 3.71 1.42 -34.37
CA ALA A 335 2.97 2.39 -35.17
C ALA A 335 3.86 3.44 -35.84
N THR A 336 4.94 3.86 -35.18
CA THR A 336 5.70 5.07 -35.54
C THR A 336 7.21 4.86 -35.64
N GLY A 337 7.74 3.72 -35.19
CA GLY A 337 9.18 3.47 -35.05
C GLY A 337 9.84 4.22 -33.89
N LYS A 338 9.07 4.97 -33.07
CA LYS A 338 9.57 5.80 -31.97
C LYS A 338 8.97 5.38 -30.62
N HIS A 339 9.72 5.63 -29.57
CA HIS A 339 9.26 5.50 -28.19
C HIS A 339 8.31 6.63 -27.81
N LEU A 340 7.46 6.38 -26.83
CA LEU A 340 6.74 7.46 -26.16
C LEU A 340 7.67 8.18 -25.18
N HIS A 341 7.41 9.44 -24.93
CA HIS A 341 8.15 10.23 -23.96
C HIS A 341 7.35 10.32 -22.68
N VAL A 342 7.97 10.00 -21.54
CA VAL A 342 7.29 10.10 -20.24
C VAL A 342 7.50 11.50 -19.68
N LEU A 343 6.43 12.30 -19.69
CA LEU A 343 6.44 13.70 -19.24
C LEU A 343 6.42 13.81 -17.72
N THR A 344 5.72 12.88 -17.07
CA THR A 344 5.79 12.69 -15.64
C THR A 344 5.48 11.24 -15.29
N GLY A 345 6.31 10.71 -14.40
CA GLY A 345 6.09 9.47 -13.67
C GLY A 345 6.26 9.70 -12.18
N SER A 346 6.02 10.93 -11.71
CA SER A 346 6.21 11.33 -10.31
C SER A 346 5.37 10.54 -9.32
N ASN A 347 4.40 9.79 -9.81
CA ASN A 347 3.54 8.92 -9.04
C ASN A 347 3.96 7.47 -9.24
N LEU A 348 4.21 6.74 -8.15
CA LEU A 348 4.62 5.33 -8.11
C LEU A 348 3.72 4.38 -8.92
N ARG A 349 2.53 4.82 -9.36
CA ARG A 349 1.53 3.99 -10.01
C ARG A 349 1.19 4.36 -11.46
N TYR A 350 1.35 5.61 -11.86
CA TYR A 350 0.78 6.10 -13.11
C TYR A 350 1.80 6.87 -13.93
N THR A 351 1.58 6.88 -15.23
CA THR A 351 2.48 7.50 -16.19
C THR A 351 1.68 8.37 -17.13
N LEU A 352 2.15 9.60 -17.34
CA LEU A 352 1.66 10.46 -18.43
C LEU A 352 2.71 10.46 -19.53
N ALA A 353 2.35 9.91 -20.68
CA ALA A 353 3.23 9.79 -21.83
C ALA A 353 2.71 10.62 -23.02
N SER A 354 3.62 11.03 -23.89
CA SER A 354 3.32 11.76 -25.13
C SER A 354 4.11 11.20 -26.31
N ASN A 355 3.53 11.23 -27.50
CA ASN A 355 4.22 10.84 -28.74
C ASN A 355 5.17 11.93 -29.27
N GLN A 356 5.15 13.11 -28.67
CA GLN A 356 5.96 14.27 -29.04
C GLN A 356 6.47 14.98 -27.77
N LEU A 357 7.66 15.59 -27.87
CA LEU A 357 8.21 16.50 -26.87
C LEU A 357 8.30 17.90 -27.44
N ASP A 358 7.77 18.86 -26.71
CA ASP A 358 8.03 20.28 -26.93
C ASP A 358 9.32 20.72 -26.19
N PRO A 359 9.95 21.83 -26.58
CA PRO A 359 11.13 22.35 -25.89
C PRO A 359 10.90 22.57 -24.39
N GLY A 360 11.80 22.04 -23.57
CA GLY A 360 11.74 22.14 -22.10
C GLY A 360 10.96 21.03 -21.39
N GLU A 361 10.34 20.12 -22.14
CA GLU A 361 9.68 18.95 -21.55
C GLU A 361 10.68 17.82 -21.24
N PRO A 362 10.52 17.12 -20.10
CA PRO A 362 11.41 16.02 -19.75
C PRO A 362 11.04 14.74 -20.51
N ASP A 363 12.03 13.89 -20.75
CA ASP A 363 11.81 12.49 -21.11
C ASP A 363 12.29 11.57 -19.98
N LEU A 364 11.33 11.03 -19.25
CA LEU A 364 11.56 10.12 -18.14
C LEU A 364 11.29 8.65 -18.55
N ASN A 365 11.28 8.33 -19.85
CA ASN A 365 10.96 6.97 -20.29
C ASN A 365 11.94 5.95 -19.65
N PRO A 366 11.43 5.00 -18.83
CA PRO A 366 12.29 4.04 -18.13
C PRO A 366 12.86 2.95 -19.04
N ILE A 367 12.23 2.73 -20.21
CA ILE A 367 12.60 1.68 -21.17
C ILE A 367 13.80 2.12 -22.00
N THR A 368 13.80 3.34 -22.53
CA THR A 368 14.87 3.84 -23.43
C THR A 368 16.24 3.83 -22.77
N ARG A 369 16.30 4.02 -21.44
CA ARG A 369 17.55 3.95 -20.68
C ARG A 369 18.18 2.56 -20.69
N ASN A 370 17.39 1.52 -20.89
CA ASN A 370 17.79 0.11 -20.81
C ASN A 370 17.68 -0.61 -22.15
N LEU A 371 17.52 0.14 -23.24
CA LEU A 371 17.34 -0.39 -24.57
C LEU A 371 18.38 0.19 -25.53
N PHE A 372 19.04 -0.69 -26.28
CA PHE A 372 20.00 -0.37 -27.31
C PHE A 372 19.49 -0.87 -28.66
N SER A 373 19.79 -0.12 -29.72
CA SER A 373 19.55 -0.55 -31.10
C SER A 373 20.67 -1.48 -31.57
N SER A 374 20.36 -2.43 -32.45
CA SER A 374 21.35 -3.29 -33.12
C SER A 374 22.49 -2.52 -33.78
N ASP A 375 22.23 -1.31 -34.26
CA ASP A 375 23.19 -0.48 -34.99
C ASP A 375 24.17 0.25 -34.06
N LYS A 376 23.86 0.28 -32.77
CA LYS A 376 24.69 0.88 -31.70
C LYS A 376 24.67 -0.05 -30.47
N PRO A 377 25.28 -1.25 -30.58
CA PRO A 377 25.29 -2.20 -29.48
C PRO A 377 26.13 -1.68 -28.31
N PRO A 378 25.82 -2.08 -27.07
CA PRO A 378 26.63 -1.74 -25.91
C PRO A 378 27.98 -2.46 -25.95
N THR A 379 29.00 -1.86 -25.33
CA THR A 379 30.25 -2.55 -25.01
C THR A 379 30.01 -3.49 -23.84
N ILE A 380 30.30 -4.78 -24.02
CA ILE A 380 30.09 -5.83 -23.00
C ILE A 380 31.46 -6.33 -22.54
N SER A 381 31.71 -6.31 -21.23
CA SER A 381 33.00 -6.69 -20.63
C SER A 381 33.26 -8.19 -20.73
N HIS A 382 32.22 -9.02 -20.56
CA HIS A 382 32.29 -10.47 -20.69
C HIS A 382 31.30 -10.93 -21.78
N PRO A 383 31.65 -10.79 -23.07
CA PRO A 383 30.77 -11.17 -24.17
C PRO A 383 30.61 -12.69 -24.20
N LEU A 384 29.36 -13.15 -24.24
CA LEU A 384 29.02 -14.56 -24.37
C LEU A 384 27.66 -14.71 -25.03
N ARG A 385 27.64 -15.28 -26.24
CA ARG A 385 26.39 -15.54 -26.94
C ARG A 385 25.77 -16.87 -26.50
N ALA A 386 24.48 -16.85 -26.17
CA ALA A 386 23.68 -18.06 -25.99
C ALA A 386 22.25 -17.85 -26.46
N GLU A 387 21.75 -18.64 -27.41
CA GLU A 387 20.39 -18.48 -27.93
C GLU A 387 19.42 -19.47 -27.30
N PHE A 388 18.18 -19.02 -27.18
CA PHE A 388 17.09 -19.75 -26.54
C PHE A 388 15.93 -19.98 -27.54
N ALA A 389 15.15 -21.03 -27.30
CA ALA A 389 14.14 -21.51 -28.24
C ALA A 389 13.04 -20.49 -28.61
N GLU A 390 12.73 -19.54 -27.72
CA GLU A 390 11.69 -18.50 -27.90
C GLU A 390 12.22 -17.24 -28.60
N GLY A 391 13.39 -17.31 -29.25
CA GLY A 391 13.92 -16.17 -30.00
C GLY A 391 14.47 -15.06 -29.12
N VAL A 392 15.13 -15.45 -28.02
CA VAL A 392 15.93 -14.56 -27.17
C VAL A 392 17.38 -15.04 -27.22
N ALA A 393 18.33 -14.12 -27.22
CA ALA A 393 19.74 -14.41 -27.06
C ALA A 393 20.30 -13.68 -25.83
N PHE A 394 21.15 -14.35 -25.07
CA PHE A 394 22.07 -13.71 -24.14
C PHE A 394 23.30 -13.25 -24.93
N LEU A 395 23.79 -12.03 -24.65
CA LEU A 395 24.96 -11.43 -25.32
C LEU A 395 26.19 -11.34 -24.42
N GLY A 396 26.02 -11.46 -23.10
CA GLY A 396 27.10 -11.38 -22.12
C GLY A 396 26.72 -10.52 -20.92
N TYR A 397 27.71 -10.23 -20.08
CA TYR A 397 27.48 -9.49 -18.84
C TYR A 397 28.62 -8.55 -18.44
N ASP A 398 28.29 -7.57 -17.60
CA ASP A 398 29.24 -6.78 -16.81
C ASP A 398 29.08 -7.09 -15.33
N LEU A 399 30.18 -6.98 -14.59
CA LEU A 399 30.26 -7.28 -13.17
C LEU A 399 30.96 -6.14 -12.43
N GLU A 400 30.30 -5.56 -11.43
CA GLU A 400 30.81 -4.43 -10.66
C GLU A 400 30.58 -4.60 -9.14
N PRO A 401 31.64 -4.62 -8.30
CA PRO A 401 33.05 -4.68 -8.67
C PRO A 401 33.39 -6.00 -9.37
N SER A 402 34.47 -6.03 -10.15
CA SER A 402 34.92 -7.23 -10.88
C SER A 402 35.25 -8.42 -9.97
N GLU A 403 35.62 -8.15 -8.71
CA GLU A 403 35.87 -9.14 -7.68
C GLU A 403 35.13 -8.74 -6.39
N PRO A 404 33.87 -9.17 -6.24
CA PRO A 404 33.08 -8.86 -5.06
C PRO A 404 33.62 -9.55 -3.81
N ARG A 405 33.37 -8.96 -2.64
CA ARG A 405 33.83 -9.47 -1.36
C ARG A 405 32.69 -10.13 -0.58
N VAL A 406 33.03 -11.06 0.29
CA VAL A 406 32.11 -11.61 1.28
C VAL A 406 31.50 -10.48 2.13
N GLY A 407 30.18 -10.47 2.28
CA GLY A 407 29.42 -9.44 2.99
C GLY A 407 29.05 -8.21 2.16
N ASP A 408 29.65 -8.02 0.97
CA ASP A 408 29.39 -6.86 0.13
C ASP A 408 28.31 -7.12 -0.94
N LYS A 409 27.82 -6.03 -1.53
CA LYS A 409 26.94 -6.06 -2.71
C LYS A 409 27.74 -5.96 -4.01
N PHE A 410 27.23 -6.58 -5.05
CA PHE A 410 27.73 -6.43 -6.42
C PHE A 410 26.59 -6.30 -7.41
N THR A 411 26.87 -5.63 -8.52
CA THR A 411 25.97 -5.45 -9.64
C THR A 411 26.34 -6.41 -10.75
N LEU A 412 25.36 -7.16 -11.25
CA LEU A 412 25.46 -7.89 -12.50
C LEU A 412 24.57 -7.19 -13.54
N THR A 413 25.16 -6.81 -14.66
CA THR A 413 24.43 -6.23 -15.81
C THR A 413 24.39 -7.28 -16.91
N LEU A 414 23.20 -7.73 -17.28
CA LEU A 414 22.95 -8.74 -18.29
C LEU A 414 22.48 -8.07 -19.59
N TYR A 415 23.00 -8.54 -20.72
CA TYR A 415 22.59 -8.06 -22.03
C TYR A 415 21.85 -9.16 -22.79
N TRP A 416 20.65 -8.83 -23.24
CA TRP A 416 19.76 -9.73 -23.95
C TRP A 416 19.43 -9.15 -25.32
N GLN A 417 19.23 -10.00 -26.33
CA GLN A 417 18.74 -9.60 -27.63
C GLN A 417 17.43 -10.32 -27.95
N CYS A 418 16.43 -9.59 -28.39
CA CYS A 418 15.22 -10.16 -28.96
C CYS A 418 15.46 -10.48 -30.43
N LEU A 419 15.44 -11.76 -30.79
CA LEU A 419 15.61 -12.23 -32.17
C LEU A 419 14.26 -12.38 -32.88
N ARG A 420 13.22 -12.79 -32.16
CA ARG A 420 11.85 -12.98 -32.66
C ARG A 420 10.83 -12.56 -31.61
N PRO A 421 9.58 -12.24 -31.99
CA PRO A 421 8.54 -11.90 -31.03
C PRO A 421 8.36 -12.98 -29.96
N VAL A 422 8.39 -12.58 -28.70
CA VAL A 422 8.24 -13.49 -27.55
C VAL A 422 6.77 -13.54 -27.13
N ALA A 423 6.18 -14.73 -27.08
CA ALA A 423 4.73 -14.89 -26.90
C ALA A 423 4.23 -14.64 -25.46
N LYS A 424 5.10 -14.86 -24.46
CA LYS A 424 4.74 -14.74 -23.03
C LYS A 424 5.86 -14.08 -22.24
N ALA A 425 5.50 -13.49 -21.10
CA ALA A 425 6.48 -12.91 -20.19
C ALA A 425 7.27 -14.02 -19.48
N TRP A 426 8.56 -14.06 -19.77
CA TRP A 426 9.57 -14.86 -19.09
C TRP A 426 10.34 -14.01 -18.08
N ARG A 427 10.61 -14.61 -16.91
CA ARG A 427 11.47 -14.09 -15.85
C ARG A 427 12.90 -14.54 -16.07
N VAL A 428 13.86 -13.76 -15.60
CA VAL A 428 15.29 -14.10 -15.62
C VAL A 428 15.62 -14.81 -14.31
N PHE A 429 16.35 -15.92 -14.40
CA PHE A 429 17.00 -16.50 -13.22
C PHE A 429 18.51 -16.26 -13.28
N VAL A 430 19.10 -15.98 -12.12
CA VAL A 430 20.54 -15.82 -11.94
C VAL A 430 20.96 -16.64 -10.73
N HIS A 431 21.89 -17.55 -10.94
CA HIS A 431 22.43 -18.42 -9.90
C HIS A 431 23.96 -18.32 -9.90
N VAL A 432 24.52 -17.82 -8.80
CA VAL A 432 25.97 -17.81 -8.57
C VAL A 432 26.27 -18.94 -7.60
N ASP A 433 26.71 -20.08 -8.14
CA ASP A 433 26.86 -21.35 -7.42
C ASP A 433 28.33 -21.57 -6.99
N GLY A 434 28.56 -21.71 -5.69
CA GLY A 434 29.86 -22.07 -5.11
C GLY A 434 30.11 -23.58 -5.05
N HIS A 435 31.28 -23.97 -4.51
CA HIS A 435 31.61 -25.38 -4.29
C HIS A 435 30.55 -26.04 -3.38
N GLY A 436 29.93 -27.13 -3.87
CA GLY A 436 28.84 -27.82 -3.18
C GLY A 436 27.44 -27.52 -3.72
N HIS A 437 27.30 -26.69 -4.78
CA HIS A 437 26.14 -26.36 -5.63
C HIS A 437 24.78 -25.98 -4.98
N GLU A 438 24.42 -26.53 -3.82
CA GLU A 438 23.15 -26.31 -3.13
C GLU A 438 23.29 -25.47 -1.86
N PHE A 439 24.44 -25.52 -1.18
CA PHE A 439 24.66 -24.80 0.08
C PHE A 439 25.18 -23.36 -0.09
N TYR A 440 25.73 -23.01 -1.26
CA TYR A 440 26.34 -21.71 -1.54
C TYR A 440 25.80 -21.11 -2.84
N ARG A 441 24.48 -20.86 -2.91
CA ARG A 441 23.84 -20.20 -4.06
C ARG A 441 23.40 -18.78 -3.71
N ILE A 442 23.92 -17.82 -4.47
CA ILE A 442 23.33 -16.47 -4.53
C ILE A 442 22.27 -16.50 -5.64
N ASN A 443 21.00 -16.29 -5.26
CA ASN A 443 19.87 -16.24 -6.20
C ASN A 443 19.56 -14.78 -6.57
N GLY A 444 19.34 -14.56 -7.87
CA GLY A 444 18.99 -13.27 -8.44
C GLY A 444 17.82 -13.40 -9.41
N ASP A 445 16.78 -14.16 -9.05
CA ASP A 445 15.62 -14.37 -9.93
C ASP A 445 14.69 -13.16 -9.91
N HIS A 446 14.37 -12.61 -11.07
CA HIS A 446 13.65 -11.35 -11.20
C HIS A 446 12.92 -11.21 -12.52
N ASP A 447 12.03 -10.24 -12.60
CA ASP A 447 11.49 -9.77 -13.87
C ASP A 447 12.50 -8.82 -14.54
N PRO A 448 12.74 -8.95 -15.86
CA PRO A 448 13.70 -8.11 -16.57
C PRO A 448 13.44 -6.63 -16.34
N VAL A 449 14.51 -5.86 -16.16
CA VAL A 449 14.47 -4.40 -15.99
C VAL A 449 13.58 -4.02 -14.78
N GLY A 450 13.65 -4.81 -13.72
CA GLY A 450 12.85 -4.62 -12.50
C GLY A 450 11.33 -4.70 -12.73
N GLY A 451 10.89 -5.46 -13.75
CA GLY A 451 9.48 -5.60 -14.13
C GLY A 451 8.95 -4.50 -15.05
N MET A 452 9.74 -3.46 -15.33
CA MET A 452 9.30 -2.34 -16.19
C MET A 452 9.25 -2.70 -17.67
N PHE A 453 10.00 -3.71 -18.11
CA PHE A 453 10.07 -4.09 -19.52
C PHE A 453 10.12 -5.62 -19.72
N PRO A 454 8.96 -6.30 -19.54
CA PRO A 454 8.89 -7.74 -19.63
C PRO A 454 9.16 -8.25 -21.06
N THR A 455 9.64 -9.49 -21.16
CA THR A 455 10.15 -10.08 -22.41
C THR A 455 9.12 -10.20 -23.53
N ASP A 456 7.83 -10.35 -23.21
CA ASP A 456 6.75 -10.32 -24.21
C ASP A 456 6.62 -8.95 -24.89
N ARG A 457 7.22 -7.90 -24.32
CA ARG A 457 7.17 -6.53 -24.86
C ARG A 457 8.34 -6.18 -25.77
N TRP A 458 9.35 -7.04 -25.84
CA TRP A 458 10.51 -6.81 -26.68
C TRP A 458 10.13 -6.95 -28.17
N LEU A 459 10.72 -6.11 -29.00
CA LEU A 459 10.62 -6.18 -30.45
C LEU A 459 11.89 -6.81 -31.03
N PRO A 460 11.81 -7.54 -32.15
CA PRO A 460 13.00 -8.06 -32.82
C PRO A 460 14.02 -6.96 -33.09
N GLY A 461 15.29 -7.23 -32.73
CA GLY A 461 16.39 -6.26 -32.79
C GLY A 461 16.69 -5.55 -31.48
N ASP A 462 15.76 -5.58 -30.51
CA ASP A 462 15.96 -4.99 -29.18
C ASP A 462 17.15 -5.62 -28.47
N ILE A 463 18.11 -4.78 -28.04
CA ILE A 463 19.16 -5.18 -27.10
C ILE A 463 18.82 -4.58 -25.74
N VAL A 464 18.40 -5.43 -24.81
CA VAL A 464 17.94 -5.05 -23.48
C VAL A 464 19.06 -5.21 -22.47
N ARG A 465 19.31 -4.15 -21.70
CA ARG A 465 20.22 -4.15 -20.56
C ARG A 465 19.41 -4.32 -19.27
N ASP A 466 19.73 -5.37 -18.54
CA ASP A 466 19.04 -5.77 -17.33
C ASP A 466 20.02 -5.76 -16.15
N ARG A 467 19.76 -4.95 -15.12
CA ARG A 467 20.70 -4.71 -14.01
C ARG A 467 20.12 -5.30 -12.73
N VAL A 468 20.85 -6.23 -12.12
CA VAL A 468 20.50 -6.83 -10.82
C VAL A 468 21.60 -6.60 -9.79
N VAL A 469 21.20 -6.22 -8.57
CA VAL A 469 22.12 -6.07 -7.43
C VAL A 469 21.97 -7.27 -6.52
N LEU A 470 23.07 -7.96 -6.29
CA LEU A 470 23.14 -9.18 -5.48
C LEU A 470 24.04 -8.93 -4.27
N SER A 471 23.78 -9.63 -3.17
CA SER A 471 24.61 -9.57 -1.95
C SER A 471 25.35 -10.89 -1.78
N VAL A 472 26.63 -10.83 -1.44
CA VAL A 472 27.38 -12.01 -1.02
C VAL A 472 27.15 -12.22 0.48
N PRO A 473 26.56 -13.34 0.92
CA PRO A 473 26.34 -13.60 2.34
C PRO A 473 27.65 -13.64 3.12
N ILE A 474 27.67 -13.13 4.35
CA ILE A 474 28.89 -12.99 5.16
C ILE A 474 29.46 -14.36 5.59
N GLU A 475 28.62 -15.38 5.60
CA GLU A 475 28.96 -16.77 5.93
C GLU A 475 29.62 -17.53 4.77
N TYR A 476 29.71 -16.93 3.57
CA TYR A 476 30.32 -17.58 2.41
C TYR A 476 31.84 -17.53 2.50
N ARG A 477 32.50 -18.58 2.03
CA ARG A 477 33.96 -18.60 1.91
C ARG A 477 34.39 -17.95 0.60
N PRO A 478 35.49 -17.17 0.60
CA PRO A 478 36.13 -16.70 -0.62
C PRO A 478 36.44 -17.87 -1.57
N GLY A 479 36.29 -17.65 -2.87
CA GLY A 479 36.51 -18.70 -3.86
C GLY A 479 35.89 -18.41 -5.23
N ARG A 480 35.90 -19.45 -6.06
CA ARG A 480 35.37 -19.39 -7.43
C ARG A 480 33.92 -19.84 -7.45
N PHE A 481 33.04 -18.99 -7.94
CA PHE A 481 31.62 -19.26 -8.11
C PHE A 481 31.29 -19.30 -9.60
N THR A 482 30.46 -20.25 -10.01
CA THR A 482 30.01 -20.32 -11.41
C THR A 482 28.72 -19.53 -11.58
N LEU A 483 28.70 -18.61 -12.54
CA LEU A 483 27.50 -17.87 -12.92
C LEU A 483 26.67 -18.70 -13.91
N TYR A 484 25.45 -19.06 -13.49
CA TYR A 484 24.42 -19.65 -14.34
C TYR A 484 23.25 -18.71 -14.50
N LEU A 485 22.69 -18.68 -15.70
CA LEU A 485 21.52 -17.84 -15.98
C LEU A 485 20.63 -18.44 -17.06
N GLY A 486 19.45 -17.86 -17.20
CA GLY A 486 18.50 -18.19 -18.25
C GLY A 486 17.14 -17.57 -17.96
N MET A 487 16.11 -18.10 -18.60
CA MET A 487 14.75 -17.60 -18.44
C MET A 487 13.80 -18.70 -17.99
N TYR A 488 12.77 -18.35 -17.23
CA TYR A 488 11.75 -19.28 -16.73
C TYR A 488 10.36 -18.65 -16.65
N SER A 489 9.32 -19.50 -16.63
CA SER A 489 7.93 -19.07 -16.57
C SER A 489 7.14 -20.12 -15.79
N GLY A 490 6.81 -19.83 -14.54
CA GLY A 490 6.32 -20.84 -13.60
C GLY A 490 7.44 -21.83 -13.25
N THR A 491 7.20 -23.12 -13.44
CA THR A 491 8.22 -24.18 -13.25
C THR A 491 9.17 -24.37 -14.44
N PRO A 492 8.73 -24.33 -15.73
CA PRO A 492 9.64 -24.60 -16.85
C PRO A 492 10.66 -23.49 -17.10
N ARG A 493 11.88 -23.91 -17.45
CA ARG A 493 12.95 -23.05 -18.00
C ARG A 493 12.87 -22.99 -19.52
N MET A 494 13.20 -21.85 -20.08
CA MET A 494 13.33 -21.66 -21.52
C MET A 494 14.52 -22.48 -22.02
N ARG A 495 14.30 -23.31 -23.04
CA ARG A 495 15.34 -24.19 -23.59
C ARG A 495 16.47 -23.39 -24.21
N VAL A 496 17.71 -23.69 -23.81
CA VAL A 496 18.93 -23.20 -24.46
C VAL A 496 19.19 -24.04 -25.70
N LEU A 497 19.47 -23.42 -26.84
CA LEU A 497 19.71 -24.13 -28.09
C LEU A 497 21.04 -24.92 -28.03
N PRO A 498 21.17 -26.02 -28.79
CA PRO A 498 22.44 -26.75 -28.90
C PRO A 498 23.57 -25.86 -29.42
N GLY A 499 24.80 -26.15 -29.02
CA GLY A 499 26.00 -25.40 -29.45
C GLY A 499 26.37 -24.20 -28.59
N PHE A 500 25.55 -23.84 -27.59
CA PHE A 500 25.84 -22.79 -26.62
C PHE A 500 26.31 -23.35 -25.26
N PRO A 501 27.11 -22.58 -24.49
CA PRO A 501 27.68 -23.02 -23.22
C PRO A 501 26.58 -23.21 -22.16
N GLN A 502 26.22 -24.47 -21.89
CA GLN A 502 25.13 -24.83 -21.00
C GLN A 502 25.46 -26.05 -20.12
N ASP A 503 24.69 -26.27 -19.07
CA ASP A 503 24.87 -27.37 -18.10
C ASP A 503 23.95 -28.58 -18.32
N GLY A 504 23.16 -28.57 -19.41
CA GLY A 504 22.15 -29.60 -19.70
C GLY A 504 20.80 -29.40 -19.00
N ASN A 505 20.67 -28.45 -18.07
CA ASN A 505 19.43 -28.15 -17.34
C ASN A 505 18.78 -26.84 -17.80
N ASN A 506 18.96 -26.49 -19.09
CA ASN A 506 18.53 -25.22 -19.67
C ASN A 506 19.08 -24.00 -18.91
N ARG A 507 20.32 -24.09 -18.42
CA ARG A 507 21.05 -22.96 -17.84
C ARG A 507 22.30 -22.69 -18.67
N VAL A 508 22.49 -21.42 -19.03
CA VAL A 508 23.73 -20.95 -19.64
C VAL A 508 24.80 -20.88 -18.57
N ARG A 509 25.96 -21.49 -18.81
CA ARG A 509 27.16 -21.34 -17.96
C ARG A 509 27.90 -20.09 -18.43
N ALA A 510 27.59 -18.95 -17.81
CA ALA A 510 28.01 -17.64 -18.31
C ALA A 510 29.48 -17.31 -17.99
N GLY A 511 29.99 -17.75 -16.85
CA GLY A 511 31.36 -17.43 -16.45
C GLY A 511 31.67 -17.83 -15.02
N ILE A 512 32.81 -17.37 -14.53
CA ILE A 512 33.28 -17.58 -13.16
C ILE A 512 33.46 -16.22 -12.49
N ILE A 513 32.91 -16.10 -11.30
CA ILE A 513 33.03 -14.92 -10.42
C ILE A 513 33.97 -15.30 -9.27
N ASN A 514 35.04 -14.52 -9.10
CA ASN A 514 35.96 -14.67 -7.98
C ASN A 514 35.45 -13.82 -6.82
N ILE A 515 35.05 -14.47 -5.72
CA ILE A 515 34.62 -13.81 -4.49
C ILE A 515 35.80 -13.77 -3.53
N ARG A 516 36.13 -12.58 -3.02
CA ARG A 516 37.25 -12.33 -2.09
C ARG A 516 36.87 -12.33 -0.62
#